data_AF-A0AAU6TPI7-F1
#
_entry.id   AF-A0AAU6TPI7-F1
#
_cell.length_a   1.000
_cell.length_b   1.000
_cell.length_c   1.000
_cell.angle_alpha   90.00
_cell.angle_beta   90.00
_cell.angle_gamma   90.00
#
_symmetry.space_group_name_H-M   'P 1'
#
loop_
_entity.id
_entity.type
_entity.pdbx_description
1 polymer ?
#
loop_
_entity_poly.entity_id
_entity_poly.type
_entity_poly.pdbx_seq_one_letter_code
_entity_poly.pdbx_strand_id
1 'polypeptide(L)'
;MSFDPIAATEAAKNTRALRKGKNYKKRTSKLEPFRSEIAKMYKTGASLELISLHLHTVHNQYAARSTILRYLHTIGVTRNG
;
A
#
# COMPACT_ATOMS: atom_id res chain seq x y z
N MET A 1 32.56 24.69 -0.66
CA MET A 1 32.52 23.65 0.39
C MET A 1 32.76 22.30 -0.27
N SER A 2 33.72 21.51 0.22
CA SER A 2 33.96 20.14 -0.25
C SER A 2 32.96 19.18 0.38
N PHE A 3 32.41 18.24 -0.38
CA PHE A 3 31.51 17.22 0.14
C PHE A 3 32.29 16.15 0.91
N ASP A 4 32.01 15.99 2.20
CA ASP A 4 32.57 14.93 3.03
C ASP A 4 31.58 13.75 3.14
N PRO A 5 31.86 12.61 2.48
CA PRO A 5 30.97 11.45 2.50
C PRO A 5 30.88 10.78 3.88
N ILE A 6 31.91 10.88 4.72
CA ILE A 6 31.95 10.21 6.03
C ILE A 6 31.01 10.94 6.98
N ALA A 7 31.16 12.25 7.10
CA ALA A 7 30.27 13.10 7.90
C ALA A 7 28.81 12.99 7.44
N ALA A 8 28.55 12.96 6.13
CA ALA A 8 27.21 12.78 5.58
C ALA A 8 26.59 11.42 5.98
N THR A 9 27.40 10.36 6.00
CA THR A 9 26.93 9.00 6.34
C THR A 9 26.64 8.86 7.84
N GLU A 10 27.45 9.45 8.70
CA GLU A 10 27.22 9.46 10.15
C GLU A 10 25.97 10.25 10.53
N ALA A 11 25.77 11.43 9.92
CA ALA A 11 24.54 12.20 10.07
C ALA A 11 23.30 11.39 9.60
N ALA A 12 23.43 10.64 8.50
CA ALA A 12 22.37 9.77 8.01
C ALA A 12 22.05 8.60 8.98
N LYS A 13 23.06 8.01 9.63
CA LYS A 13 22.86 6.96 10.65
C LYS A 13 22.07 7.47 11.85
N ASN A 14 22.42 8.66 12.34
CA ASN A 14 21.76 9.29 13.49
C ASN A 14 20.29 9.62 13.18
N THR A 15 20.02 10.20 12.02
CA THR A 15 18.64 10.48 11.59
C THR A 15 17.82 9.20 11.36
N ARG A 16 18.44 8.13 10.85
CA ARG A 16 17.79 6.81 10.71
C ARG A 16 17.40 6.21 12.06
N ALA A 17 18.25 6.30 13.08
CA ALA A 17 17.96 5.81 14.43
C ALA A 17 16.75 6.52 15.04
N LEU A 18 16.69 7.85 14.93
CA LEU A 18 15.56 8.66 15.39
C LEU A 18 14.24 8.32 14.68
N ARG A 19 14.30 7.96 13.38
CA ARG A 19 13.11 7.52 12.62
C ARG A 19 12.63 6.13 13.04
N LYS A 20 13.54 5.19 13.29
CA LYS A 20 13.20 3.83 13.72
C LYS A 20 12.58 3.77 15.12
N GLY A 21 13.00 4.66 16.03
CA GLY A 21 12.44 4.74 17.38
C GLY A 21 11.00 5.28 17.45
N LYS A 22 10.46 5.80 16.33
CA LYS A 22 9.08 6.27 16.28
C LYS A 22 8.13 5.13 15.96
N ASN A 23 7.24 4.82 16.91
CA ASN A 23 6.12 3.91 16.72
C ASN A 23 5.03 4.56 15.87
N TYR A 24 5.29 4.72 14.57
CA TYR A 24 4.28 5.15 13.61
C TYR A 24 3.21 4.06 13.49
N LYS A 25 2.00 4.34 13.99
CA LYS A 25 0.82 3.54 13.67
C LYS A 25 0.59 3.63 12.17
N LYS A 26 0.59 2.47 11.49
CA LYS A 26 0.24 2.43 10.06
C LYS A 26 -1.17 2.97 9.89
N ARG A 27 -1.35 3.90 8.95
CA ARG A 27 -2.69 4.37 8.57
C ARG A 27 -3.44 3.20 7.96
N THR A 28 -4.71 3.05 8.33
CA THR A 28 -5.61 2.10 7.68
C THR A 28 -5.79 2.50 6.22
N SER A 29 -5.84 1.51 5.33
CA SER A 29 -6.09 1.75 3.91
C SER A 29 -7.48 2.33 3.71
N LYS A 30 -7.65 3.23 2.75
CA LYS A 30 -8.99 3.67 2.30
C LYS A 30 -9.81 2.52 1.69
N LEU A 31 -9.14 1.43 1.30
CA LEU A 31 -9.77 0.22 0.79
C LEU A 31 -10.26 -0.74 1.89
N GLU A 32 -9.89 -0.50 3.16
CA GLU A 32 -10.26 -1.39 4.27
C GLU A 32 -11.77 -1.59 4.45
N PRO A 33 -12.64 -0.55 4.27
CA PRO A 33 -14.08 -0.75 4.31
C PRO A 33 -14.62 -1.73 3.26
N PHE A 34 -13.93 -1.87 2.12
CA PHE A 34 -14.36 -2.67 0.96
C PHE A 34 -13.58 -3.99 0.84
N ARG A 35 -12.89 -4.39 1.91
CA ARG A 35 -12.00 -5.55 1.92
C ARG A 35 -12.67 -6.83 1.42
N SER A 36 -13.86 -7.13 1.92
CA SER A 36 -14.61 -8.34 1.59
C SER A 36 -15.00 -8.38 0.12
N GLU A 37 -15.51 -7.27 -0.41
CA GLU A 37 -15.94 -7.12 -1.80
C GLU A 37 -14.76 -7.26 -2.76
N ILE A 38 -13.68 -6.50 -2.54
CA ILE A 38 -12.46 -6.55 -3.34
C ILE A 38 -11.89 -7.98 -3.37
N ALA A 39 -11.79 -8.62 -2.21
CA ALA A 39 -11.26 -9.98 -2.10
C ALA A 39 -12.15 -11.00 -2.82
N LYS A 40 -13.48 -10.88 -2.71
CA LYS A 40 -14.42 -11.78 -3.38
C LYS A 40 -14.32 -11.63 -4.90
N MET A 41 -14.37 -10.41 -5.42
CA MET A 41 -14.23 -10.13 -6.86
C MET A 41 -12.90 -10.67 -7.41
N TYR A 42 -11.81 -10.47 -6.68
CA TYR A 42 -10.50 -10.94 -7.12
C TYR A 42 -10.42 -12.46 -7.15
N LYS A 43 -10.98 -13.15 -6.14
CA LYS A 43 -11.04 -14.62 -6.08
C LYS A 43 -11.95 -15.24 -7.14
N THR A 44 -13.06 -14.59 -7.49
CA THR A 44 -13.94 -15.03 -8.59
C THR A 44 -13.35 -14.75 -9.97
N GLY A 45 -12.19 -14.10 -10.03
CA GLY A 45 -11.44 -13.92 -11.25
C GLY A 45 -11.66 -12.59 -11.96
N ALA A 46 -12.28 -11.60 -11.31
CA ALA A 46 -12.37 -10.26 -11.87
C ALA A 46 -10.97 -9.68 -12.13
N SER A 47 -10.82 -8.90 -13.20
CA SER A 47 -9.59 -8.15 -13.45
C SER A 47 -9.48 -6.97 -12.47
N LEU A 48 -8.25 -6.49 -12.24
CA LEU A 48 -8.03 -5.30 -11.40
C LEU A 48 -8.73 -4.05 -11.96
N GLU A 49 -8.95 -3.99 -13.27
CA GLU A 49 -9.70 -2.91 -13.93
C GLU A 49 -11.17 -2.96 -13.56
N LEU A 50 -11.78 -4.14 -13.58
CA LEU A 50 -13.18 -4.31 -13.17
C LEU A 50 -13.38 -3.97 -11.69
N ILE A 51 -12.43 -4.35 -10.83
CA ILE A 51 -12.47 -3.99 -9.40
C ILE A 51 -12.32 -2.47 -9.24
N SER A 52 -11.39 -1.83 -9.95
CA SER A 52 -11.23 -0.38 -9.93
C SER A 52 -12.48 0.35 -10.41
N LEU A 53 -13.11 -0.15 -11.47
CA LEU A 53 -14.33 0.42 -12.03
C LEU A 53 -15.47 0.30 -11.01
N HIS A 54 -15.63 -0.88 -10.39
CA HIS A 54 -16.65 -1.12 -9.36
C HIS A 54 -16.48 -0.19 -8.15
N LEU A 55 -15.26 -0.03 -7.63
CA LEU A 55 -15.00 0.88 -6.51
C LEU A 55 -15.33 2.33 -6.87
N HIS A 56 -15.04 2.73 -8.11
CA HIS A 56 -15.35 4.08 -8.58
C HIS A 56 -16.85 4.31 -8.77
N THR A 57 -17.58 3.36 -9.37
CA THR A 57 -19.00 3.54 -9.71
C THR A 57 -19.93 3.32 -8.52
N VAL A 58 -19.63 2.37 -7.64
CA VAL A 58 -20.52 2.01 -6.52
C VAL A 58 -20.18 2.80 -5.26
N HIS A 59 -18.89 3.01 -4.99
CA HIS A 59 -18.43 3.59 -3.72
C HIS A 59 -17.83 4.99 -3.87
N ASN A 60 -17.83 5.55 -5.09
CA ASN A 60 -17.16 6.81 -5.43
C ASN A 60 -15.70 6.85 -4.95
N GLN A 61 -15.05 5.67 -4.93
CA GLN A 61 -13.70 5.49 -4.41
C GLN A 61 -12.76 5.11 -5.54
N TYR A 62 -12.02 6.09 -6.04
CA TYR A 62 -10.95 5.81 -6.99
C TYR A 62 -9.80 5.04 -6.34
N ALA A 63 -9.31 4.00 -7.02
CA ALA A 63 -8.10 3.28 -6.65
C ALA A 63 -7.39 2.74 -7.89
N ALA A 64 -6.13 3.12 -8.09
CA ALA A 64 -5.34 2.59 -9.20
C ALA A 64 -5.13 1.06 -9.09
N ARG A 65 -4.99 0.38 -10.23
CA ARG A 65 -4.76 -1.08 -10.31
C ARG A 65 -3.61 -1.55 -9.41
N SER A 66 -2.50 -0.83 -9.41
CA SER A 66 -1.31 -1.14 -8.59
C SER A 66 -1.59 -0.99 -7.08
N THR A 67 -2.44 -0.04 -6.69
CA THR A 67 -2.89 0.15 -5.31
C THR A 67 -3.76 -1.02 -4.87
N ILE A 68 -4.71 -1.44 -5.70
CA ILE A 68 -5.59 -2.59 -5.43
C ILE A 68 -4.76 -3.87 -5.31
N LEU A 69 -3.82 -4.10 -6.24
CA LEU A 69 -2.92 -5.26 -6.19
C LEU A 69 -2.07 -5.26 -4.92
N ARG A 70 -1.43 -4.14 -4.59
CA ARG A 70 -0.65 -3.99 -3.36
C ARG A 70 -1.50 -4.23 -2.11
N TYR A 71 -2.75 -3.75 -2.13
CA TYR A 71 -3.68 -3.95 -1.03
C TYR A 71 -4.03 -5.43 -0.85
N LEU A 72 -4.39 -6.13 -1.93
CA LEU A 72 -4.64 -7.59 -1.95
C LEU A 72 -3.45 -8.38 -1.36
N HIS A 73 -2.22 -8.05 -1.77
CA HIS A 73 -1.01 -8.67 -1.19
C HIS A 73 -0.86 -8.37 0.30
N THR A 74 -1.17 -7.14 0.73
CA THR A 74 -1.06 -6.73 2.14
C THR A 74 -2.05 -7.50 3.03
N ILE A 75 -3.24 -7.84 2.51
CA ILE A 75 -4.25 -8.62 3.23
C ILE A 75 -4.15 -10.14 2.99
N GLY A 76 -3.11 -10.61 2.27
CA GLY A 76 -2.86 -12.03 2.02
C GLY A 76 -3.84 -12.69 1.04
N VAL A 77 -4.49 -11.92 0.18
CA VAL A 77 -5.42 -12.47 -0.83
C VAL A 77 -4.66 -12.75 -2.12
N THR A 78 -4.63 -14.02 -2.50
CA THR A 78 -4.09 -14.50 -3.78
C THR A 78 -5.22 -15.03 -4.66
N ARG A 79 -4.99 -15.01 -5.97
CA ARG A 79 -5.84 -15.72 -6.94
C ARG A 79 -5.30 -17.15 -6.95
N ASN A 80 -6.05 -18.09 -6.38
CA ASN A 80 -5.71 -19.50 -6.49
C ASN A 80 -5.68 -19.84 -7.98
N GLY A 81 -4.54 -20.36 -8.44
CA GLY A 81 -4.43 -21.02 -9.74
C GLY A 81 -5.11 -22.38 -9.68
#